data_AF-A0A2D9TFP4-F1
#
_entry.id   AF-A0A2D9TFP4-F1
#
_cell.length_a   1.000
_cell.length_b   1.000
_cell.length_c   1.000
_cell.angle_alpha   90.00
_cell.angle_beta   90.00
_cell.angle_gamma   90.00
#
_symmetry.space_group_name_H-M   'P 1'
#
loop_
_entity.id
_entity.type
_entity.pdbx_description
1 polymer ?
#
loop_
_entity_poly.entity_id
_entity_poly.type
_entity_poly.pdbx_seq_one_letter_code
_entity_poly.pdbx_strand_id
1 'polypeptide(L)'
;ASLAQVHRGLLHDGRDVAVKVKYPNIERIVATDLASIGFFIRWLAQLELRVPVTANFGLVFFGDTGDVNRLPQFDFGNPQLSVGLGFRYYTIIGPIRVDLGWRVPGMQTLGQDERAGRVAADDTNVNFFGLFEWAGAVHVSIGEAF
;
A
#
# COMPACT_ATOMS: atom_id res chain seq x y z
N ALA A 1 6.42 13.47 -14.05
CA ALA A 1 6.80 14.26 -15.24
C ALA A 1 6.03 15.58 -15.23
N SER A 2 6.62 16.70 -15.70
CA SER A 2 5.92 17.99 -15.76
C SER A 2 4.79 17.96 -16.82
N LEU A 3 3.56 18.27 -16.41
CA LEU A 3 2.36 18.19 -17.28
C LEU A 3 2.23 19.36 -18.27
N ALA A 4 3.05 20.39 -18.12
CA ALA A 4 3.02 21.60 -18.94
C ALA A 4 4.39 22.27 -19.02
N GLN A 5 4.60 23.10 -20.03
CA GLN A 5 5.72 24.02 -20.11
C GLN A 5 5.31 25.39 -19.58
N VAL A 6 6.20 26.04 -18.83
CA VAL A 6 6.01 27.40 -18.34
C VAL A 6 6.86 28.34 -19.17
N HIS A 7 6.22 29.31 -19.80
CA HIS A 7 6.88 30.41 -20.51
C HIS A 7 6.62 31.72 -19.79
N ARG A 8 7.57 32.64 -19.83
CA ARG A 8 7.32 34.03 -19.41
C ARG A 8 6.61 34.75 -20.55
N GLY A 9 5.56 35.50 -20.23
CA GLY A 9 4.83 36.35 -21.15
C GLY A 9 4.58 37.72 -20.54
N LEU A 10 4.27 38.69 -21.40
CA LEU A 10 3.83 40.03 -21.00
C LEU A 10 2.40 40.21 -21.46
N LEU A 11 1.53 40.72 -20.58
CA LEU A 11 0.17 41.12 -20.93
C LEU A 11 0.20 42.43 -21.73
N HIS A 12 -0.89 42.73 -22.45
CA HIS A 12 -0.99 43.97 -23.24
C HIS A 12 -0.82 45.25 -22.42
N ASP A 13 -0.97 45.18 -21.10
CA ASP A 13 -0.76 46.29 -20.16
C ASP A 13 0.66 46.32 -19.55
N GLY A 14 1.58 45.47 -20.01
CA GLY A 14 2.99 45.43 -19.59
C GLY A 14 3.29 44.57 -18.36
N ARG A 15 2.30 43.87 -17.79
CA ARG A 15 2.53 42.99 -16.62
C ARG A 15 3.17 41.67 -17.01
N ASP A 16 4.18 41.26 -16.25
CA ASP A 16 4.84 39.95 -16.34
C ASP A 16 3.90 38.83 -15.86
N VAL A 17 3.75 37.78 -16.66
CA VAL A 17 2.96 36.59 -16.34
C VAL A 17 3.70 35.31 -16.71
N ALA A 18 3.37 34.22 -16.02
CA ALA A 18 3.80 32.88 -16.38
C ALA A 18 2.67 32.17 -17.14
N VAL A 19 2.92 31.80 -18.40
CA VAL A 19 1.99 31.09 -19.27
C VAL A 19 2.28 29.60 -19.20
N LYS A 20 1.31 28.82 -18.72
CA LYS A 20 1.37 27.35 -18.74
C LYS A 20 0.76 26.84 -20.03
N VAL A 21 1.57 26.23 -20.89
CA VAL A 21 1.13 25.65 -22.16
C VAL A 21 0.94 24.15 -22.00
N LYS A 22 -0.29 23.68 -22.25
CA LYS A 22 -0.68 22.27 -22.25
C LYS A 22 -0.14 21.61 -23.53
N TYR A 23 0.54 20.46 -23.41
CA TYR A 23 1.00 19.73 -24.59
C TYR A 23 -0.17 19.26 -25.46
N PRO A 24 -0.06 19.32 -26.79
CA PRO A 24 -1.03 18.68 -27.67
C PRO A 24 -1.07 17.17 -27.38
N ASN A 25 -2.25 16.58 -27.33
CA ASN A 25 -2.51 15.18 -26.98
C ASN A 25 -2.22 14.76 -25.53
N ILE A 26 -2.04 15.69 -24.58
CA ILE A 26 -1.86 15.33 -23.16
C ILE A 26 -3.01 14.45 -22.63
N GLU A 27 -4.23 14.58 -23.16
CA GLU A 27 -5.38 13.75 -22.77
C GLU A 27 -5.15 12.28 -23.11
N ARG A 28 -4.52 11.98 -24.25
CA ARG A 28 -4.16 10.61 -24.62
C ARG A 28 -3.05 10.08 -23.72
N ILE A 29 -2.04 10.91 -23.41
CA ILE A 29 -0.93 10.53 -22.53
C ILE A 29 -1.44 10.23 -21.13
N VAL A 30 -2.27 11.12 -20.58
CA VAL A 30 -2.90 10.92 -19.27
C VAL A 30 -3.84 9.71 -19.30
N ALA A 31 -4.62 9.51 -20.36
CA ALA A 31 -5.49 8.34 -20.50
C ALA A 31 -4.68 7.03 -20.58
N THR A 32 -3.55 7.01 -21.30
CA THR A 32 -2.64 5.87 -21.36
C THR A 32 -1.96 5.61 -20.02
N ASP A 33 -1.52 6.65 -19.31
CA ASP A 33 -0.92 6.52 -17.98
C ASP A 33 -1.94 6.01 -16.97
N LEU A 34 -3.17 6.54 -16.98
CA LEU A 34 -4.25 6.08 -16.11
C LEU A 34 -4.73 4.67 -16.46
N ALA A 35 -4.82 4.32 -17.74
CA ALA A 35 -5.13 2.96 -18.18
C ALA A 35 -4.01 1.99 -17.76
N SER A 36 -2.75 2.43 -17.81
CA SER A 36 -1.61 1.66 -17.30
C SER A 36 -1.72 1.50 -15.79
N ILE A 37 -1.96 2.57 -15.03
CA ILE A 37 -2.11 2.51 -13.56
C ILE A 37 -3.28 1.59 -13.17
N GLY A 38 -4.44 1.73 -13.83
CA GLY A 38 -5.61 0.88 -13.59
C GLY A 38 -5.38 -0.58 -13.97
N PHE A 39 -4.57 -0.83 -15.01
CA PHE A 39 -4.09 -2.17 -15.34
C PHE A 39 -3.09 -2.73 -14.31
N PHE A 40 -2.33 -1.87 -13.61
CA PHE A 40 -1.32 -2.29 -12.64
C PHE A 40 -1.83 -2.44 -11.20
N ILE A 41 -3.05 -2.01 -10.88
CA ILE A 41 -3.70 -2.27 -9.57
C ILE A 41 -4.68 -3.43 -9.76
N ARG A 42 -4.29 -4.68 -9.46
CA ARG A 42 -5.05 -5.84 -9.97
C ARG A 42 -6.05 -6.49 -9.04
N TRP A 43 -5.86 -6.58 -7.74
CA TRP A 43 -6.96 -6.57 -6.77
C TRP A 43 -6.37 -6.60 -5.36
N LEU A 44 -7.11 -6.02 -4.43
CA LEU A 44 -6.81 -5.98 -3.00
C LEU A 44 -8.15 -6.15 -2.26
N ALA A 45 -8.14 -6.87 -1.15
CA ALA A 45 -9.29 -7.01 -0.26
C ALA A 45 -8.80 -7.04 1.18
N GLN A 46 -9.36 -6.15 1.99
CA GLN A 46 -9.04 -6.00 3.41
C GLN A 46 -10.29 -6.18 4.26
N LEU A 47 -10.16 -6.94 5.34
CA LEU A 47 -11.21 -7.14 6.33
C LEU A 47 -10.64 -6.85 7.72
N GLU A 48 -11.34 -6.01 8.49
CA GLU A 48 -11.00 -5.71 9.88
C GLU A 48 -12.24 -5.86 10.77
N LEU A 49 -12.15 -6.73 11.76
CA LEU A 49 -13.16 -6.94 12.78
C LEU A 49 -12.66 -6.38 14.12
N ARG A 50 -13.37 -5.39 14.66
CA ARG A 50 -13.06 -4.76 15.94
C ARG A 50 -14.02 -5.25 17.01
N VAL A 51 -13.49 -5.86 18.07
CA VAL A 51 -14.29 -6.39 19.19
C VAL A 51 -13.94 -5.62 20.46
N PRO A 52 -14.84 -4.76 20.97
CA PRO A 52 -14.64 -4.14 22.28
C PRO A 52 -14.78 -5.23 23.36
N VAL A 53 -13.74 -5.42 24.16
CA VAL A 53 -13.75 -6.40 25.27
C VAL A 53 -14.13 -5.72 26.58
N THR A 54 -13.69 -4.47 26.77
CA THR A 54 -13.95 -3.65 27.96
C THR A 54 -13.97 -2.18 27.57
N ALA A 55 -14.38 -1.28 28.47
CA ALA A 55 -14.32 0.16 28.26
C ALA A 55 -12.92 0.66 27.82
N ASN A 56 -11.86 0.00 28.31
CA ASN A 56 -10.48 0.41 28.03
C ASN A 56 -9.74 -0.55 27.08
N PHE A 57 -10.31 -1.70 26.73
CA PHE A 57 -9.62 -2.74 25.95
C PHE A 57 -10.43 -3.21 24.74
N GLY A 58 -9.76 -3.36 23.61
CA GLY A 58 -10.32 -3.91 22.38
C GLY A 58 -9.39 -4.90 21.69
N LEU A 59 -9.98 -5.83 20.96
CA LEU A 59 -9.31 -6.76 20.07
C LEU A 59 -9.61 -6.44 18.62
N VAL A 60 -8.69 -6.79 17.74
CA VAL A 60 -8.78 -6.55 16.30
C VAL A 60 -8.38 -7.82 15.59
N PHE A 61 -9.22 -8.33 14.74
CA PHE A 61 -8.84 -9.37 13.80
C PHE A 61 -8.78 -8.72 12.43
N PHE A 62 -7.68 -8.91 11.72
CA PHE A 62 -7.55 -8.36 10.38
C PHE A 62 -7.06 -9.42 9.40
N GLY A 63 -7.45 -9.25 8.15
CA GLY A 63 -6.96 -10.01 7.01
C GLY A 63 -6.81 -9.09 5.83
N ASP A 64 -5.70 -9.24 5.10
CA ASP A 64 -5.44 -8.52 3.86
C ASP A 64 -4.98 -9.52 2.82
N THR A 65 -5.53 -9.40 1.61
CA THR A 65 -5.18 -10.26 0.49
C THR A 65 -5.22 -9.50 -0.81
N GLY A 66 -4.34 -9.84 -1.72
CA GLY A 66 -4.30 -9.19 -3.01
C GLY A 66 -3.30 -9.82 -3.95
N ASP A 67 -3.35 -9.39 -5.19
CA ASP A 67 -2.33 -9.76 -6.17
C ASP A 67 -2.05 -8.58 -7.12
N VAL A 68 -0.77 -8.41 -7.42
CA VAL A 68 -0.26 -7.39 -8.33
C VAL A 68 0.60 -8.09 -9.37
N ASN A 69 -0.04 -8.52 -10.45
CA ASN A 69 0.60 -9.23 -11.55
C ASN A 69 0.72 -8.36 -12.82
N ARG A 70 1.14 -8.94 -13.96
CA ARG A 70 1.17 -8.26 -15.28
C ARG A 70 0.19 -8.87 -16.29
N LEU A 71 -0.61 -9.85 -15.88
CA LEU A 71 -1.53 -10.61 -16.75
C LEU A 71 -2.76 -9.77 -17.09
N PRO A 72 -3.27 -9.78 -18.32
CA PRO A 72 -4.37 -8.90 -18.73
C PRO A 72 -5.75 -9.20 -18.12
N GLN A 73 -5.85 -10.20 -17.24
CA GLN A 73 -7.09 -10.71 -16.65
C GLN A 73 -6.97 -10.71 -15.12
N PHE A 74 -8.09 -10.70 -14.40
CA PHE A 74 -8.07 -10.94 -12.95
C PHE A 74 -7.63 -12.38 -12.68
N ASP A 75 -6.52 -12.53 -11.97
CA ASP A 75 -6.03 -13.82 -11.47
C ASP A 75 -6.32 -13.91 -9.97
N PHE A 76 -7.13 -14.90 -9.59
CA PHE A 76 -7.45 -15.20 -8.19
C PHE A 76 -6.74 -16.47 -7.69
N GLY A 77 -5.89 -17.09 -8.52
CA GLY A 77 -5.17 -18.31 -8.18
C GLY A 77 -3.95 -18.10 -7.29
N ASN A 78 -3.43 -16.88 -7.22
CA ASN A 78 -2.19 -16.53 -6.52
C ASN A 78 -2.35 -15.39 -5.48
N PRO A 79 -3.32 -15.48 -4.56
CA PRO A 79 -3.57 -14.43 -3.57
C PRO A 79 -2.41 -14.33 -2.56
N GLN A 80 -1.95 -13.11 -2.26
CA GLN A 80 -1.01 -12.82 -1.17
C GLN A 80 -1.77 -12.59 0.13
N LEU A 81 -2.09 -13.65 0.88
CA LEU A 81 -2.90 -13.53 2.10
C LEU A 81 -2.05 -13.33 3.36
N SER A 82 -2.41 -12.31 4.13
CA SER A 82 -1.95 -12.10 5.51
C SER A 82 -3.14 -12.01 6.45
N VAL A 83 -2.93 -12.45 7.68
CA VAL A 83 -3.92 -12.36 8.77
C VAL A 83 -3.24 -11.87 10.03
N GLY A 84 -3.97 -11.23 10.93
CA GLY A 84 -3.37 -10.76 12.15
C GLY A 84 -4.32 -10.44 13.27
N LEU A 85 -3.70 -10.20 14.41
CA LEU A 85 -4.36 -9.89 15.67
C LEU A 85 -3.80 -8.58 16.21
N GLY A 86 -4.71 -7.68 16.56
CA GLY A 86 -4.41 -6.40 17.18
C GLY A 86 -5.00 -6.30 18.57
N PHE A 87 -4.27 -5.64 19.46
CA PHE A 87 -4.72 -5.24 20.78
C PHE A 87 -4.79 -3.72 20.84
N ARG A 88 -5.88 -3.20 21.40
CA ARG A 88 -6.10 -1.76 21.60
C ARG A 88 -6.32 -1.47 23.08
N TYR A 89 -5.58 -0.50 23.60
CA TYR A 89 -5.76 0.04 24.94
C TYR A 89 -6.11 1.52 24.87
N TYR A 90 -7.31 1.90 25.29
CA TYR A 90 -7.79 3.28 25.26
C TYR A 90 -7.21 4.06 26.44
N THR A 91 -6.46 5.11 26.13
CA THR A 91 -5.87 6.02 27.11
C THR A 91 -6.43 7.43 26.95
N ILE A 92 -6.08 8.33 27.88
CA ILE A 92 -6.48 9.75 27.83
C ILE A 92 -5.95 10.46 26.58
N ILE A 93 -4.80 10.04 26.05
CA ILE A 93 -4.16 10.65 24.88
C ILE A 93 -4.52 9.95 23.56
N GLY A 94 -5.43 8.98 23.59
CA GLY A 94 -5.83 8.15 22.44
C GLY A 94 -5.50 6.66 22.63
N PRO A 95 -5.94 5.80 21.70
CA PRO A 95 -5.66 4.37 21.79
C PRO A 95 -4.20 4.06 21.48
N ILE A 96 -3.62 3.16 22.27
CA ILE A 96 -2.37 2.47 21.95
C ILE A 96 -2.73 1.18 21.25
N ARG A 97 -2.13 0.92 20.09
CA ARG A 97 -2.37 -0.27 19.27
C ARG A 97 -1.09 -1.07 19.12
N VAL A 98 -1.22 -2.38 19.27
CA VAL A 98 -0.17 -3.34 18.94
C VAL A 98 -0.78 -4.38 18.01
N ASP A 99 -0.25 -4.50 16.80
CA ASP A 99 -0.69 -5.46 15.80
C ASP A 99 0.42 -6.45 15.49
N LEU A 100 0.01 -7.70 15.35
CA LEU A 100 0.84 -8.80 14.89
C LEU A 100 0.19 -9.37 13.64
N GLY A 101 0.89 -9.29 12.51
CA GLY A 101 0.46 -9.87 11.25
C GLY A 101 1.30 -11.10 10.90
N TRP A 102 0.67 -12.16 10.42
CA TRP A 102 1.30 -13.36 9.89
C TRP A 102 0.96 -13.50 8.42
N ARG A 103 1.94 -13.93 7.64
CA ARG A 103 1.74 -14.36 6.26
C ARG A 103 1.24 -15.79 6.26
N VAL A 104 0.19 -16.09 5.49
CA VAL A 104 -0.38 -17.43 5.45
C VAL A 104 0.52 -18.32 4.59
N PRO A 105 1.09 -19.41 5.15
CA PRO A 105 1.96 -20.30 4.39
C PRO A 105 1.25 -20.88 3.17
N GLY A 106 1.93 -20.91 2.02
CA GLY A 106 1.37 -21.41 0.76
C GLY A 106 0.44 -20.45 0.03
N MET A 107 0.10 -19.30 0.61
CA MET A 107 -0.64 -18.21 -0.03
C MET A 107 0.26 -16.99 -0.25
N GLN A 108 1.51 -17.24 -0.62
CA GLN A 108 2.49 -16.22 -0.95
C GLN A 108 3.14 -16.61 -2.27
N THR A 109 2.91 -15.83 -3.32
CA THR A 109 3.57 -16.02 -4.61
C THR A 109 4.74 -15.06 -4.68
N LEU A 110 5.94 -15.56 -4.42
CA LEU A 110 7.15 -14.76 -4.54
C LEU A 110 7.62 -14.80 -5.98
N GLY A 111 7.70 -13.63 -6.61
CA GLY A 111 8.08 -13.52 -8.00
C GLY A 111 9.46 -14.09 -8.24
N GLN A 112 9.61 -14.92 -9.27
CA GLN A 112 10.92 -15.24 -9.85
C GLN A 112 11.36 -14.05 -10.71
N ASP A 113 11.65 -12.92 -10.10
CA ASP A 113 12.13 -11.76 -10.85
C ASP A 113 13.62 -12.00 -11.19
N GLU A 114 13.97 -12.20 -12.46
CA GLU A 114 15.36 -12.52 -12.85
C GLU A 114 16.39 -11.43 -12.48
N ARG A 115 15.93 -10.24 -12.10
CA ARG A 115 16.76 -9.09 -11.66
C ARG A 115 17.05 -9.07 -10.16
N ALA A 116 16.25 -9.76 -9.35
CA ALA A 116 16.41 -9.93 -7.92
C ALA A 116 16.40 -11.44 -7.69
N GLY A 117 17.60 -12.07 -7.65
CA GLY A 117 17.73 -13.53 -7.56
C GLY A 117 16.69 -14.16 -6.62
N ARG A 118 16.09 -15.30 -7.01
CA ARG A 118 14.95 -15.98 -6.37
C ARG A 118 14.70 -15.54 -4.93
N VAL A 119 13.73 -14.63 -4.72
CA VAL A 119 13.30 -14.24 -3.38
C VAL A 119 12.55 -15.42 -2.76
N ALA A 120 13.15 -16.06 -1.75
CA ALA A 120 12.52 -17.13 -1.00
C ALA A 120 11.58 -16.56 0.07
N ALA A 121 10.62 -17.36 0.57
CA ALA A 121 9.72 -16.92 1.63
C ALA A 121 10.47 -16.50 2.90
N ASP A 122 11.66 -17.07 3.09
CA ASP A 122 12.54 -16.76 4.21
C ASP A 122 13.19 -15.38 4.10
N ASP A 123 13.43 -14.86 2.88
CA ASP A 123 14.04 -13.53 2.66
C ASP A 123 13.16 -12.36 3.13
N THR A 124 11.89 -12.65 3.42
CA THR A 124 10.87 -11.69 3.85
C THR A 124 10.43 -11.93 5.29
N ASN A 125 11.08 -12.85 6.00
CA ASN A 125 10.87 -13.03 7.43
C ASN A 125 11.49 -11.88 8.20
N VAL A 126 10.80 -11.45 9.26
CA VAL A 126 11.37 -10.53 10.23
C VAL A 126 12.35 -11.30 11.09
N ASN A 127 13.60 -10.82 11.12
CA ASN A 127 14.65 -11.35 11.97
C ASN A 127 14.82 -10.44 13.20
N PHE A 128 14.49 -10.95 14.39
CA PHE A 128 14.62 -10.21 15.64
C PHE A 128 16.02 -10.36 16.22
N PHE A 129 16.95 -9.55 15.70
CA PHE A 129 18.33 -9.46 16.19
C PHE A 129 19.07 -10.81 16.24
N GLY A 130 18.77 -11.72 15.32
CA GLY A 130 19.37 -13.07 15.23
C GLY A 130 18.80 -14.10 16.19
N LEU A 131 17.77 -13.76 16.98
CA LEU A 131 17.21 -14.65 18.00
C LEU A 131 16.14 -15.57 17.45
N PHE A 132 15.27 -15.06 16.56
CA PHE A 132 14.26 -15.84 15.88
C PHE A 132 13.81 -15.15 14.59
N GLU A 133 13.32 -15.97 13.66
CA GLU A 133 12.75 -15.55 12.39
C GLU A 133 11.25 -15.78 12.38
N TRP A 134 10.51 -14.81 11.85
CA TRP A 134 9.07 -14.84 11.83
C TRP A 134 8.50 -14.33 10.51
N ALA A 135 7.63 -15.13 9.89
CA ALA A 135 6.93 -14.79 8.66
C ALA A 135 5.76 -13.82 8.90
N GLY A 136 6.06 -12.61 9.35
CA GLY A 136 5.04 -11.65 9.74
C GLY A 136 5.51 -10.20 9.83
N ALA A 137 4.71 -9.35 10.46
CA ALA A 137 5.04 -7.95 10.72
C ALA A 137 4.44 -7.47 12.05
N VAL A 138 5.22 -6.71 12.83
CA VAL A 138 4.73 -6.04 14.04
C VAL A 138 4.50 -4.57 13.73
N HIS A 139 3.37 -4.04 14.19
CA HIS A 139 3.06 -2.63 14.11
C HIS A 139 2.63 -2.11 15.48
N VAL A 140 3.14 -0.95 15.87
CA VAL A 140 2.78 -0.26 17.11
C VAL A 140 2.44 1.18 16.77
N SER A 141 1.28 1.64 17.22
CA SER A 141 0.85 3.03 17.03
C SER A 141 0.24 3.62 18.30
N ILE A 142 0.33 4.94 18.43
CA ILE A 142 -0.24 5.70 19.54
C ILE A 142 -1.08 6.82 18.94
N GLY A 143 -2.35 6.88 19.35
CA GLY A 143 -3.33 7.83 18.82
C GLY A 143 -3.96 7.35 17.51
N GLU A 144 -5.12 7.93 17.18
CA GLU A 144 -5.69 7.84 15.83
C GLU A 144 -5.69 9.25 15.24
N ALA A 145 -5.30 9.39 13.97
CA ALA A 145 -5.59 10.61 13.22
C ALA A 145 -7.08 10.58 12.87
N PHE A 146 -7.86 11.43 13.53
CA PHE A 146 -9.23 11.74 13.12
C PHE A 146 -9.23 12.70 11.93
#